data_AF-A0A8S2AB54-F1
#
_entry.id   AF-A0A8S2AB54-F1
#
_cell.length_a   1.000
_cell.length_b   1.000
_cell.length_c   1.000
_cell.angle_alpha   90.00
_cell.angle_beta   90.00
_cell.angle_gamma   90.00
#
_symmetry.space_group_name_H-M   'P 1'
#
loop_
_entity.id
_entity.type
_entity.pdbx_description
1 polymer ?
#
loop_
_entity_poly.entity_id
_entity_poly.type
_entity_poly.pdbx_seq_one_letter_code
_entity_poly.pdbx_strand_id
1 'polypeptide(L)'
;MSRRLVAVEGMVYCKSCKYSGVDTLLEASPLQGATVKLACNNTKRGVTMETKTDKNGYFFMLAPKKLTTYAFHTCRAWPTNPGPTTATMTCTVPSKLNNGITGAMLKPSKTINIGEHDYVLFSVGPFAFEPACTR
;
A
#
# COMPACT_ATOMS: atom_id res chain seq x y z
N MET A 1 14.49 2.83 22.14
CA MET A 1 13.23 2.21 21.64
C MET A 1 13.44 0.72 21.54
N SER A 2 12.59 -0.09 22.20
CA SER A 2 12.63 -1.56 22.09
C SER A 2 12.25 -2.01 20.67
N ARG A 3 12.89 -3.07 20.16
CA ARG A 3 12.57 -3.65 18.85
C ARG A 3 11.16 -4.24 18.91
N ARG A 4 10.27 -3.77 18.05
CA ARG A 4 8.90 -4.29 17.92
C ARG A 4 8.68 -4.83 16.50
N LEU A 5 7.69 -5.68 16.35
CA LEU A 5 7.27 -6.18 15.04
C LEU A 5 6.54 -5.09 14.25
N VAL A 6 6.47 -5.27 12.93
CA VAL A 6 5.92 -4.29 12.00
C VAL A 6 4.65 -4.84 11.37
N ALA A 7 3.56 -4.08 11.47
CA ALA A 7 2.35 -4.28 10.69
C ALA A 7 2.18 -3.09 9.75
N VAL A 8 1.64 -3.31 8.55
CA VAL A 8 1.45 -2.25 7.55
C VAL A 8 0.00 -2.26 7.09
N GLU A 9 -0.59 -1.07 7.03
CA GLU A 9 -1.93 -0.84 6.50
C GLU A 9 -1.95 0.30 5.48
N GLY A 10 -2.98 0.30 4.64
CA GLY A 10 -3.25 1.40 3.71
C GLY A 10 -4.48 1.13 2.86
N MET A 11 -4.74 2.04 1.93
CA MET A 11 -5.85 1.94 0.98
C MET A 11 -5.35 2.12 -0.45
N VAL A 12 -6.02 1.46 -1.40
CA VAL A 12 -5.82 1.63 -2.84
C VAL A 12 -7.14 1.98 -3.49
N TYR A 13 -7.09 3.00 -4.36
CA TYR A 13 -8.24 3.51 -5.07
C TYR A 13 -8.08 3.41 -6.60
N CYS A 14 -9.20 3.41 -7.29
CA CYS A 14 -9.32 3.66 -8.71
C CYS A 14 -9.83 5.09 -8.89
N LYS A 15 -9.04 5.94 -9.55
CA LYS A 15 -9.43 7.34 -9.78
C LYS A 15 -10.53 7.45 -10.83
N SER A 16 -11.27 8.55 -10.77
CA SER A 16 -12.22 8.93 -11.81
C SER A 16 -11.51 9.50 -13.05
N CYS A 17 -12.05 9.23 -14.24
CA CYS A 17 -11.55 9.80 -15.49
C CYS A 17 -11.54 11.33 -15.51
N LYS A 18 -12.48 11.95 -14.79
CA LYS A 18 -12.61 13.40 -14.67
C LYS A 18 -11.37 14.08 -14.07
N TYR A 19 -10.65 13.37 -13.21
CA TYR A 19 -9.47 13.87 -12.50
C TYR A 19 -8.20 13.07 -12.85
N SER A 20 -8.17 12.47 -14.04
CA SER A 20 -7.00 11.77 -14.54
C SER A 20 -5.78 12.68 -14.54
N GLY A 21 -4.69 12.23 -13.92
CA GLY A 21 -3.43 12.99 -13.81
C GLY A 21 -3.41 14.12 -12.76
N VAL A 22 -4.51 14.38 -12.05
CA VAL A 22 -4.57 15.32 -10.92
C VAL A 22 -4.37 14.57 -9.61
N ASP A 23 -3.54 15.05 -8.69
CA ASP A 23 -3.29 14.39 -7.39
C ASP A 23 -4.48 14.53 -6.42
N THR A 24 -5.60 13.90 -6.76
CA THR A 24 -6.85 13.90 -5.98
C THR A 24 -7.52 12.53 -5.96
N LEU A 25 -8.29 12.28 -4.90
CA LEU A 25 -9.15 11.10 -4.74
C LEU A 25 -10.64 11.46 -4.84
N LEU A 26 -10.97 12.65 -5.35
CA LEU A 26 -12.36 13.03 -5.61
C LEU A 26 -12.98 12.06 -6.62
N GLU A 27 -14.18 11.55 -6.27
CA GLU A 27 -14.91 10.55 -7.06
C GLU A 27 -14.12 9.25 -7.31
N ALA A 28 -13.06 8.99 -6.53
CA ALA A 28 -12.32 7.74 -6.62
C ALA A 28 -13.07 6.62 -5.88
N SER A 29 -13.06 5.42 -6.46
CA SER A 29 -13.66 4.23 -5.87
C SER A 29 -12.60 3.35 -5.21
N PRO A 30 -12.90 2.68 -4.08
CA PRO A 30 -11.98 1.72 -3.50
C PRO A 30 -11.71 0.57 -4.47
N LEU A 31 -10.44 0.15 -4.58
CA LEU A 31 -10.04 -0.86 -5.55
C LEU A 31 -9.82 -2.22 -4.87
N GLN A 32 -10.70 -3.17 -5.12
CA GLN A 32 -10.62 -4.53 -4.60
C GLN A 32 -9.63 -5.39 -5.38
N GLY A 33 -8.85 -6.21 -4.65
CA GLY A 33 -7.95 -7.19 -5.25
C GLY A 33 -6.66 -6.61 -5.82
N ALA A 34 -6.42 -5.31 -5.63
CA ALA A 34 -5.15 -4.68 -5.96
C ALA A 34 -4.02 -5.29 -5.13
N THR A 35 -2.92 -5.63 -5.80
CA THR A 35 -1.72 -6.17 -5.15
C THR A 35 -0.84 -5.02 -4.70
N VAL A 36 -0.47 -5.03 -3.42
CA VAL A 36 0.43 -4.06 -2.79
C VAL A 36 1.69 -4.77 -2.34
N LYS A 37 2.84 -4.22 -2.73
CA LYS A 37 4.16 -4.73 -2.39
C LYS A 37 4.79 -3.89 -1.31
N LEU A 38 5.38 -4.54 -0.32
CA LEU A 38 6.31 -3.98 0.64
C LEU A 38 7.70 -4.51 0.33
N ALA A 39 8.65 -3.63 0.09
CA ALA A 39 10.05 -3.98 -0.02
C ALA A 39 10.89 -3.17 0.97
N CYS A 40 11.75 -3.86 1.71
CA CYS A 40 12.72 -3.26 2.62
C CYS A 40 14.11 -3.64 2.15
N ASN A 41 14.88 -2.64 1.70
CA ASN A 41 16.22 -2.87 1.21
C ASN A 41 17.23 -2.62 2.35
N ASN A 42 17.50 -3.67 3.12
CA ASN A 42 18.51 -3.64 4.16
C ASN A 42 19.80 -4.33 3.66
N THR A 43 20.96 -3.80 4.03
CA THR A 43 22.30 -4.19 3.57
C THR A 43 22.65 -5.67 3.78
N LYS A 44 21.91 -6.41 4.61
CA LYS A 44 22.20 -7.83 4.90
C LYS A 44 21.13 -8.82 4.40
N ARG A 45 19.85 -8.45 4.39
CA ARG A 45 18.72 -9.33 4.01
C ARG A 45 17.52 -8.49 3.58
N GLY A 46 17.27 -8.42 2.27
CA GLY A 46 16.06 -7.82 1.73
C GLY A 46 14.80 -8.52 2.26
N VAL A 47 13.77 -7.74 2.57
CA VAL A 47 12.42 -8.25 2.85
C VAL A 47 11.53 -7.80 1.72
N THR A 48 10.78 -8.73 1.13
CA THR A 48 9.75 -8.44 0.15
C THR A 48 8.53 -9.27 0.46
N MET A 49 7.38 -8.63 0.50
CA MET A 49 6.09 -9.27 0.71
C MET A 49 5.02 -8.55 -0.10
N GLU A 50 3.95 -9.26 -0.41
CA GLU A 50 2.81 -8.73 -1.13
C GLU A 50 1.52 -9.14 -0.42
N THR A 51 0.52 -8.28 -0.51
CA THR A 51 -0.84 -8.55 -0.04
C THR A 51 -1.84 -8.01 -1.06
N LYS A 52 -3.10 -8.40 -0.93
CA LYS A 52 -4.19 -7.90 -1.77
C LYS A 52 -5.15 -7.06 -0.94
N THR A 53 -5.75 -6.05 -1.58
CA THR A 53 -6.80 -5.26 -0.97
C THR A 53 -8.11 -6.04 -0.87
N ASP A 54 -8.88 -5.73 0.17
CA ASP A 54 -10.23 -6.21 0.38
C ASP A 54 -11.26 -5.45 -0.48
N LYS A 55 -12.54 -5.75 -0.29
CA LYS A 55 -13.66 -5.11 -1.01
C LYS A 55 -13.76 -3.59 -0.78
N ASN A 56 -13.16 -3.06 0.27
CA ASN A 56 -13.13 -1.64 0.60
C ASN A 56 -11.83 -0.98 0.12
N GLY A 57 -11.01 -1.67 -0.67
CA GLY A 57 -9.71 -1.19 -1.12
C GLY A 57 -8.67 -1.12 0.00
N TYR A 58 -8.98 -1.65 1.18
CA TYR A 58 -8.09 -1.65 2.34
C TYR A 58 -7.18 -2.87 2.29
N PHE A 59 -5.92 -2.71 2.71
CA PHE A 59 -5.03 -3.83 2.92
C PHE A 59 -4.36 -3.75 4.30
N PHE A 60 -4.07 -4.93 4.82
CA PHE A 60 -3.32 -5.13 6.05
C PHE A 60 -2.36 -6.29 5.85
N MET A 61 -1.13 -6.15 6.35
CA MET A 61 -0.16 -7.24 6.34
C MET A 61 0.78 -7.18 7.54
N LEU A 62 1.14 -8.36 8.03
CA LEU A 62 2.15 -8.54 9.06
C LEU A 62 3.49 -8.79 8.39
N ALA A 63 4.48 -7.96 8.68
CA ALA A 63 5.82 -8.19 8.18
C ALA A 63 6.44 -9.43 8.86
N PRO A 64 7.44 -10.07 8.24
CA PRO A 64 8.09 -11.23 8.84
C PRO A 64 8.81 -10.82 10.11
N LYS A 65 8.95 -11.72 11.09
CA LYS A 65 9.60 -11.44 12.38
C LYS A 65 11.05 -10.91 12.27
N LYS A 66 11.71 -11.13 11.13
CA LYS A 66 13.04 -10.56 10.82
C LYS A 66 13.03 -9.04 10.56
N LEU A 67 11.89 -8.45 10.21
CA LEU A 67 11.73 -7.01 10.09
C LEU A 67 11.22 -6.43 11.41
N THR A 68 11.96 -5.47 11.95
CA THR A 68 11.59 -4.75 13.18
C THR A 68 11.51 -3.26 12.93
N THR A 69 10.92 -2.55 13.89
CA THR A 69 10.83 -1.08 13.92
C THR A 69 12.18 -0.35 13.82
N TYR A 70 13.33 -1.02 13.88
CA TYR A 70 14.62 -0.38 13.66
C TYR A 70 14.94 -0.20 12.17
N ALA A 71 14.47 -1.13 11.33
CA ALA A 71 14.78 -1.17 9.90
C ALA A 71 13.64 -0.64 9.01
N PHE A 72 12.54 -0.17 9.59
CA PHE A 72 11.35 0.29 8.83
C PHE A 72 11.67 1.44 7.86
N HIS A 73 12.66 2.28 8.16
CA HIS A 73 13.05 3.41 7.32
C HIS A 73 13.63 2.98 5.95
N THR A 74 14.09 1.72 5.87
CA THR A 74 14.54 1.10 4.61
C THR A 74 13.39 0.52 3.78
N CYS A 75 12.17 0.55 4.32
CA CYS A 75 10.98 0.01 3.68
C CYS A 75 10.26 1.04 2.82
N ARG A 76 9.66 0.52 1.76
CA ARG A 76 8.81 1.23 0.81
C ARG A 76 7.62 0.34 0.49
N ALA A 77 6.43 0.93 0.40
CA ALA A 77 5.23 0.23 -0.05
C ALA A 77 4.63 0.91 -1.28
N TRP A 78 4.15 0.12 -2.25
CA TRP A 78 3.46 0.64 -3.43
C TRP A 78 2.54 -0.42 -4.06
N PRO A 79 1.48 -0.01 -4.75
CA PRO A 79 0.67 -0.93 -5.53
C PRO A 79 1.43 -1.38 -6.78
N THR A 80 1.37 -2.68 -7.10
CA THR A 80 2.03 -3.27 -8.28
C THR A 80 1.06 -3.78 -9.32
N ASN A 81 -0.14 -4.17 -8.90
CA ASN A 81 -1.18 -4.67 -9.80
C ASN A 81 -2.54 -4.13 -9.34
N PRO A 82 -3.40 -3.64 -10.24
CA PRO A 82 -4.71 -3.11 -9.88
C PRO A 82 -5.73 -4.20 -9.49
N GLY A 83 -5.43 -5.48 -9.72
CA GLY A 83 -6.35 -6.58 -9.47
C GLY A 83 -7.24 -6.89 -10.67
N PRO A 84 -8.33 -7.65 -10.46
CA PRO A 84 -9.25 -7.99 -11.53
C PRO A 84 -10.00 -6.74 -12.02
N THR A 85 -9.89 -6.45 -13.31
CA THR A 85 -10.66 -5.39 -13.97
C THR A 85 -12.14 -5.71 -13.97
N THR A 86 -12.95 -4.88 -13.33
CA THR A 86 -14.40 -4.87 -13.50
C THR A 86 -14.76 -4.21 -14.84
N ALA A 87 -15.82 -4.70 -15.49
CA ALA A 87 -16.21 -4.34 -16.86
C ALA A 87 -16.48 -2.84 -17.11
N THR A 88 -16.56 -2.03 -16.06
CA THR A 88 -16.93 -0.60 -16.12
C THR A 88 -15.77 0.36 -15.92
N MET A 89 -14.57 -0.09 -15.49
CA MET A 89 -13.42 0.81 -15.28
C MET A 89 -12.09 0.06 -15.38
N THR A 90 -11.31 0.34 -16.43
CA THR A 90 -9.96 -0.18 -16.62
C THR A 90 -8.94 0.66 -15.85
N CYS A 91 -8.95 0.57 -14.52
CA CYS A 91 -7.93 1.18 -13.67
C CYS A 91 -6.62 0.40 -13.77
N THR A 92 -5.80 0.71 -14.77
CA THR A 92 -4.59 -0.06 -15.10
C THR A 92 -3.30 0.72 -14.98
N VAL A 93 -3.36 2.05 -14.94
CA VAL A 93 -2.17 2.90 -14.99
C VAL A 93 -1.74 3.28 -13.57
N PRO A 94 -0.50 3.00 -13.13
CA PRO A 94 -0.05 3.40 -11.80
C PRO A 94 -0.08 4.93 -11.60
N SER A 95 -0.64 5.39 -10.48
CA SER A 95 -0.66 6.82 -10.13
C SER A 95 0.57 7.23 -9.32
N LYS A 96 1.06 8.46 -9.55
CA LYS A 96 2.14 9.06 -8.75
C LYS A 96 1.69 9.48 -7.36
N LEU A 97 0.38 9.54 -7.11
CA LEU A 97 -0.22 9.94 -5.84
C LEU A 97 0.45 9.22 -4.66
N ASN A 98 0.89 9.99 -3.67
CA ASN A 98 1.55 9.50 -2.46
C ASN A 98 2.75 8.56 -2.72
N ASN A 99 3.50 8.78 -3.81
CA ASN A 99 4.59 7.91 -4.23
C ASN A 99 4.13 6.50 -4.63
N GLY A 100 2.93 6.37 -5.21
CA GLY A 100 2.39 5.08 -5.67
C GLY A 100 3.23 4.37 -6.75
N ILE A 101 4.16 5.06 -7.41
CA ILE A 101 5.10 4.45 -8.38
C ILE A 101 6.47 4.17 -7.74
N THR A 102 6.99 5.11 -6.96
CA THR A 102 8.36 5.06 -6.40
C THR A 102 8.44 4.38 -5.03
N GLY A 103 7.29 4.20 -4.37
CA GLY A 103 7.19 3.66 -3.01
C GLY A 103 6.99 4.74 -1.95
N ALA A 104 5.94 4.61 -1.15
CA ALA A 104 5.75 5.43 0.04
C ALA A 104 6.58 4.92 1.23
N MET A 105 7.08 5.87 2.03
CA MET A 105 7.67 5.57 3.33
C MET A 105 6.59 5.16 4.33
N LEU A 106 6.93 4.20 5.19
CA LEU A 106 6.06 3.76 6.28
C LEU A 106 6.01 4.84 7.37
N LYS A 107 4.80 5.27 7.75
CA LYS A 107 4.59 6.22 8.84
C LYS A 107 4.06 5.51 10.08
N PRO A 108 4.75 5.57 11.24
CA PRO A 108 4.26 4.93 12.46
C PRO A 108 2.94 5.57 12.89
N SER A 109 1.98 4.73 13.30
CA SER A 109 0.63 5.16 13.69
C SER A 109 0.37 4.81 15.16
N LYS A 110 0.17 3.52 15.47
CA LYS A 110 -0.16 3.05 16.82
C LYS A 110 0.43 1.66 17.09
N THR A 111 0.42 1.23 18.34
CA THR A 111 0.75 -0.16 18.69
C THR A 111 -0.54 -0.99 18.71
N ILE A 112 -0.49 -2.21 18.21
CA ILE A 112 -1.62 -3.14 18.17
C ILE A 112 -1.16 -4.51 18.70
N ASN A 113 -2.07 -5.21 19.37
CA ASN A 113 -1.86 -6.57 19.85
C ASN A 113 -2.50 -7.56 18.87
N ILE A 114 -1.73 -8.53 18.39
CA ILE A 114 -2.23 -9.57 17.49
C ILE A 114 -1.74 -10.92 18.01
N GLY A 115 -2.68 -11.69 18.57
CA GLY A 115 -2.35 -12.90 19.33
C GLY A 115 -1.47 -12.55 20.53
N GLU A 116 -0.34 -13.24 20.66
CA GLU A 116 0.63 -13.05 21.75
C GLU A 116 1.75 -12.06 21.41
N HIS A 117 1.58 -11.26 20.36
CA HIS A 117 2.64 -10.39 19.85
C HIS A 117 2.19 -8.93 19.68
N ASP A 118 3.03 -8.01 20.16
CA ASP A 118 2.90 -6.57 19.93
C ASP A 118 3.49 -6.16 18.58
N TYR A 119 2.68 -5.47 17.78
CA TYR A 119 3.09 -4.86 16.52
C TYR A 119 2.99 -3.35 16.60
N VAL A 120 3.93 -2.64 15.98
CA VAL A 120 3.72 -1.24 15.61
C VAL A 120 3.09 -1.22 14.23
N LEU A 121 1.92 -0.60 14.15
CA LEU A 121 1.18 -0.37 12.92
C LEU A 121 1.75 0.85 12.21
N PHE A 122 2.09 0.65 10.94
CA PHE A 122 2.52 1.70 10.04
C PHE A 122 1.49 1.90 8.94
N SER A 123 1.14 3.16 8.70
CA SER A 123 0.23 3.53 7.62
C SER A 123 1.06 3.99 6.40
N VAL A 124 0.57 3.67 5.20
CA VAL A 124 1.12 4.10 3.91
C VAL A 124 -0.01 4.54 2.97
N GLY A 125 0.33 5.32 1.93
CA GLY A 125 -0.66 5.81 0.98
C GLY A 125 -1.57 6.89 1.59
N PRO A 126 -2.82 7.03 1.11
CA PRO A 126 -3.52 6.16 0.17
C PRO A 126 -2.92 6.15 -1.24
N PHE A 127 -2.96 5.00 -1.92
CA PHE A 127 -2.47 4.83 -3.28
C PHE A 127 -3.60 4.84 -4.30
N ALA A 128 -3.26 5.00 -5.58
CA ALA A 128 -4.24 4.93 -6.64
C ALA A 128 -3.69 4.35 -7.95
N PHE A 129 -4.62 3.84 -8.76
CA PHE A 129 -4.44 3.66 -10.20
C PHE A 129 -5.31 4.68 -10.95
N GLU A 130 -4.79 5.17 -12.06
CA GLU A 130 -5.55 5.95 -13.04
C GLU A 130 -6.33 5.00 -13.97
N PRO A 131 -7.55 5.39 -14.37
CA PRO A 131 -8.31 4.73 -15.41
C PRO A 131 -7.73 4.97 -16.80
N ALA A 132 -7.82 3.98 -17.70
CA ALA A 132 -7.54 4.15 -19.12
C ALA A 132 -8.74 4.81 -19.82
N CYS A 133 -8.84 6.13 -19.69
CA CYS A 133 -9.91 6.90 -20.30
C CYS A 133 -9.67 7.07 -21.80
N THR A 134 -10.68 6.75 -22.62
CA THR A 134 -10.76 7.29 -23.97
C THR A 134 -11.09 8.77 -23.84
N ARG A 135 -10.16 9.64 -24.25
CA ARG A 135 -10.39 11.07 -24.31
C ARG A 135 -11.34 11.43 -25.45
#